data_AF-A0A0M0KMF6-F1
#
_entry.id   AF-A0A0M0KMF6-F1
#
_cell.length_a   1.000
_cell.length_b   1.000
_cell.length_c   1.000
_cell.angle_alpha   90.00
_cell.angle_beta   90.00
_cell.angle_gamma   90.00
#
_symmetry.space_group_name_H-M   'P 1'
#
loop_
_entity.id
_entity.type
_entity.pdbx_description
1 polymer ?
#
loop_
_entity_poly.entity_id
_entity_poly.type
_entity_poly.pdbx_seq_one_letter_code
_entity_poly.pdbx_strand_id
1 'polypeptide(L)' 'MARKAFTTTIEEELQRKFKEACDKNGAKMNNVIEAFMKSYIDGEFQIELIYKLTPTKSK' A
#
# COMPACT_ATOMS: atom_id res chain seq x y z
N MET A 1 -1.55 6.95 23.16
CA MET A 1 -1.33 7.75 21.94
C MET A 1 -2.64 7.88 21.20
N ALA A 2 -2.97 9.07 20.66
CA ALA A 2 -4.22 9.28 19.94
C ALA A 2 -4.17 8.61 18.55
N ARG A 3 -5.18 7.81 18.22
CA ARG A 3 -5.36 7.27 16.86
C ARG A 3 -6.01 8.33 15.97
N LYS A 4 -5.51 8.50 14.75
CA LYS A 4 -6.09 9.39 13.73
C LYS A 4 -6.54 8.57 12.54
N ALA A 5 -7.59 9.02 11.85
CA ALA A 5 -8.01 8.41 10.60
C ALA A 5 -6.93 8.60 9.53
N PHE A 6 -6.66 7.57 8.75
CA PHE A 6 -5.78 7.62 7.58
C PHE A 6 -6.64 7.66 6.33
N THR A 7 -6.74 8.83 5.68
CA THR A 7 -7.54 9.03 4.47
C THR A 7 -6.61 9.27 3.28
N THR A 8 -6.69 8.44 2.25
CA THR A 8 -5.90 8.56 1.01
C THR A 8 -6.73 8.03 -0.15
N THR A 9 -6.59 8.65 -1.32
CA THR A 9 -7.25 8.20 -2.55
C THR A 9 -6.50 7.00 -3.11
N ILE A 10 -7.20 5.87 -3.28
CA ILE A 10 -6.67 4.60 -3.81
C ILE A 10 -7.67 4.10 -4.85
N GLU A 11 -7.17 3.38 -5.87
CA GLU A 11 -8.02 2.72 -6.85
C GLU A 11 -8.96 1.69 -6.16
N GLU A 12 -10.24 1.72 -6.50
CA GLU A 12 -11.30 1.00 -5.78
C GLU A 12 -11.10 -0.53 -5.82
N GLU A 13 -10.76 -1.06 -6.99
CA GLU A 13 -10.57 -2.49 -7.19
C GLU A 13 -9.34 -2.99 -6.42
N LEU A 14 -8.25 -2.23 -6.43
CA LEU A 14 -7.04 -2.48 -5.64
C LEU A 14 -7.37 -2.52 -4.14
N GLN A 15 -8.10 -1.52 -3.64
CA GLN A 15 -8.50 -1.48 -2.23
C GLN A 15 -9.37 -2.68 -1.86
N ARG A 16 -10.34 -3.05 -2.73
CA ARG A 16 -11.20 -4.22 -2.52
C ARG A 16 -10.39 -5.51 -2.44
N LYS A 17 -9.51 -5.75 -3.42
CA LYS A 17 -8.65 -6.95 -3.47
C LYS A 17 -7.71 -7.02 -2.28
N PHE A 18 -7.13 -5.89 -1.87
CA PHE A 18 -6.25 -5.83 -0.70
C PHE A 18 -7.02 -6.20 0.57
N LYS A 19 -8.23 -5.67 0.75
CA LYS A 19 -9.09 -6.02 1.89
C LYS A 19 -9.44 -7.51 1.90
N GLU A 20 -9.86 -8.07 0.77
CA GLU A 20 -10.15 -9.51 0.64
C GLU A 20 -8.95 -10.38 0.99
N ALA A 21 -7.74 -9.99 0.58
CA ALA A 21 -6.51 -10.70 0.93
C ALA A 21 -6.21 -10.63 2.44
N CYS A 22 -6.42 -9.47 3.07
CA CYS A 22 -6.30 -9.33 4.53
C CYS A 22 -7.27 -10.27 5.26
N ASP A 23 -8.55 -10.27 4.85
CA ASP A 23 -9.59 -11.10 5.46
C ASP A 23 -9.28 -12.60 5.30
N LYS A 24 -8.82 -13.04 4.12
CA LYS A 24 -8.39 -14.43 3.87
C LYS A 24 -7.22 -14.86 4.76
N ASN A 25 -6.32 -13.93 5.08
CA ASN A 25 -5.18 -14.18 5.96
C ASN A 25 -5.51 -13.97 7.46
N GLY A 26 -6.77 -13.74 7.81
CA GLY A 26 -7.20 -13.52 9.19
C GLY A 26 -6.70 -12.20 9.80
N ALA A 27 -6.30 -11.23 8.97
CA ALA A 27 -5.74 -9.96 9.39
C ALA A 27 -6.71 -8.80 9.11
N LYS A 28 -6.84 -7.86 10.05
CA LYS A 28 -7.58 -6.61 9.80
C LYS A 28 -6.74 -5.69 8.92
N MET A 29 -7.34 -5.12 7.87
CA MET A 29 -6.66 -4.21 6.94
C MET A 29 -5.87 -3.09 7.66
N ASN A 30 -6.46 -2.47 8.69
CA ASN A 30 -5.77 -1.43 9.48
C ASN A 30 -4.48 -1.94 10.14
N ASN A 31 -4.48 -3.16 10.69
CA ASN A 31 -3.29 -3.74 11.33
C ASN A 31 -2.18 -3.99 10.30
N VAL A 32 -2.55 -4.43 9.09
CA VAL A 32 -1.60 -4.66 8.00
C VAL A 32 -0.99 -3.33 7.54
N ILE A 33 -1.80 -2.27 7.41
CA ILE A 33 -1.31 -0.94 7.04
C ILE A 33 -0.39 -0.37 8.13
N GLU A 34 -0.76 -0.48 9.41
CA GLU A 34 0.08 -0.04 10.53
C GLU A 34 1.41 -0.80 10.57
N ALA A 35 1.38 -2.13 10.37
CA ALA A 35 2.59 -2.94 10.28
C ALA A 35 3.47 -2.53 9.10
N PHE A 36 2.88 -2.32 7.93
CA PHE A 36 3.58 -1.85 6.74
C PHE A 36 4.26 -0.50 6.98
N MET A 37 3.54 0.47 7.55
CA MET A 37 4.10 1.78 7.90
C MET A 37 5.26 1.66 8.88
N LYS A 38 5.12 0.81 9.90
CA LYS A 38 6.18 0.59 10.88
C LYS A 38 7.42 -0.05 10.25
N SER A 39 7.27 -1.14 9.50
CA SER A 39 8.37 -1.80 8.80
C SER A 39 9.08 -0.89 7.81
N TYR A 40 8.35 0.01 7.14
CA TYR A 40 8.94 1.04 6.28
C TYR A 40 9.76 2.07 7.07
N ILE A 41 9.25 2.54 8.23
CA ILE A 41 9.95 3.48 9.12
C ILE A 41 11.21 2.84 9.72
N ASP A 42 11.11 1.57 10.11
CA ASP A 42 12.18 0.82 10.76
C ASP A 42 13.26 0.33 9.75
N GLY A 43 13.06 0.59 8.45
CA GLY A 43 14.00 0.24 7.40
C GLY A 43 14.05 -1.26 7.07
N GLU A 44 13.01 -2.01 7.43
CA GLU A 44 12.91 -3.45 7.14
C GLU A 44 12.75 -3.73 5.64
N PHE A 45 12.21 -2.76 4.90
CA PHE A 45 12.17 -2.75 3.44
C PHE A 45 12.19 -1.33 2.89
N GLN A 46 12.50 -1.21 1.59
CA GLN A 46 12.39 0.03 0.82
C GLN A 46 11.65 -0.21 -0.50
N ILE A 47 10.97 0.82 -1.01
CA ILE A 47 10.32 0.75 -2.32
C ILE A 47 11.27 1.35 -3.35
N GLU A 48 11.75 0.53 -4.27
CA GLU A 48 12.52 0.99 -5.42
C GLU A 48 11.59 1.27 -6.60
N LEU A 49 11.64 2.50 -7.10
CA LEU A 49 10.80 2.90 -8.22
C LEU A 49 11.55 2.63 -9.53
N ILE A 50 11.24 1.48 -10.16
CA ILE A 50 11.80 1.13 -11.46
C ILE A 50 10.96 1.80 -12.56
N TYR A 51 11.41 2.96 -13.04
CA TYR A 51 10.82 3.59 -14.24
C TYR A 51 11.22 2.81 -15.49
N LYS A 52 10.26 2.13 -16.12
CA LYS A 52 10.38 1.72 -17.53
C LYS A 52 9.93 2.91 -18.38
N LEU A 53 10.87 3.66 -18.94
CA LEU A 53 10.57 4.66 -19.97
C LEU A 53 9.98 3.93 -21.19
N THR A 54 8.68 4.04 -21.41
CA THR A 54 8.09 3.72 -22.71
C THR A 54 8.32 4.93 -23.62
N PRO A 55 9.06 4.81 -24.72
CA PRO A 55 9.17 5.91 -25.67
C PRO A 55 7.79 6.15 -26.27
N THR A 56 7.16 7.26 -25.89
CA THR A 56 6.03 7.81 -26.63
C THR A 56 6.58 8.25 -27.98
N LYS A 57 6.24 7.52 -29.05
CA LYS A 57 6.45 8.01 -30.41
C LYS A 57 5.64 9.30 -30.58
N SER A 58 6.29 10.45 -30.49
CA SER A 58 5.74 11.71 -30.99
C SER A 58 5.54 11.55 -32.50
N LYS A 59 4.30 11.66 -32.94
CA LYS A 59 3.93 11.91 -34.34
C LYS A 59 4.00 13.39 -34.61
#